data_AF-A0A7V5MHP1-F1
#
_entry.id   AF-A0A7V5MHP1-F1
#
_cell.length_a   1.000
_cell.length_b   1.000
_cell.length_c   1.000
_cell.angle_alpha   90.00
_cell.angle_beta   90.00
_cell.angle_gamma   90.00
#
_symmetry.space_group_name_H-M   'P 1'
#
loop_
_entity.id
_entity.type
_entity.pdbx_description
1 polymer ?
#
loop_
_entity_poly.entity_id
_entity_poly.type
_entity_poly.pdbx_seq_one_letter_code
_entity_poly.pdbx_strand_id
1 'polypeptide(L)'
;MSEIEEIKSRLNIVDIVGETVPLSSAGAGRYKGLCPFHKEKTPSFVVDGEKQLWHCFGCSRGGDLFSFLMERDGLDFYQVLQTLAERAGVELSGRSGSAASGAEDKVFLRKITAAAADFYAET
;
A
#
# COMPACT_ATOMS: atom_id res chain seq x y z
N MET A 1 8.44 -19.54 -8.74
CA MET A 1 8.35 -18.08 -8.58
C MET A 1 7.61 -17.83 -7.29
N SER A 2 8.09 -16.90 -6.47
CA SER A 2 7.37 -16.46 -5.28
C SER A 2 6.14 -15.63 -5.69
N GLU A 3 5.09 -15.62 -4.86
CA GLU A 3 3.87 -14.84 -5.12
C GLU A 3 4.19 -13.35 -5.29
N ILE A 4 5.19 -12.86 -4.55
CA ILE A 4 5.68 -11.48 -4.62
C ILE A 4 6.31 -11.19 -5.99
N GLU A 5 7.13 -12.10 -6.53
CA GLU A 5 7.71 -11.94 -7.86
C GLU A 5 6.65 -11.98 -8.96
N GLU A 6 5.62 -12.80 -8.79
CA GLU A 6 4.51 -12.89 -9.74
C GLU A 6 3.65 -11.62 -9.76
N ILE A 7 3.40 -11.02 -8.59
CA ILE A 7 2.75 -9.71 -8.51
C ILE A 7 3.61 -8.63 -9.17
N LYS A 8 4.92 -8.63 -8.89
CA LYS A 8 5.88 -7.67 -9.48
C LYS A 8 6.03 -7.82 -10.99
N SER A 9 5.79 -9.01 -11.55
CA SER A 9 5.88 -9.24 -13.00
C SER A 9 4.61 -8.84 -13.75
N ARG A 10 3.44 -8.88 -13.09
CA ARG A 10 2.15 -8.53 -13.69
C ARG A 10 1.81 -7.05 -13.61
N LEU A 11 2.36 -6.33 -12.63
CA LEU A 11 2.05 -4.92 -12.39
C LEU A 11 3.23 -4.03 -12.73
N ASN A 12 2.94 -2.89 -13.36
CA ASN A 12 3.93 -1.85 -13.65
C ASN A 12 3.77 -0.69 -12.66
N ILE A 13 4.88 -0.27 -12.05
CA ILE A 13 4.92 0.89 -11.16
C ILE A 13 4.43 2.17 -11.81
N VAL A 14 4.64 2.35 -13.12
CA VAL A 14 4.23 3.56 -13.84
C VAL A 14 2.70 3.67 -13.87
N ASP A 15 2.00 2.55 -14.06
CA ASP A 15 0.54 2.52 -14.11
C ASP A 15 -0.06 2.84 -12.74
N ILE A 16 0.43 2.17 -11.69
CA ILE A 16 -0.07 2.36 -10.31
C ILE A 16 0.21 3.77 -9.80
N VAL A 17 1.39 4.33 -10.10
CA VAL A 17 1.72 5.69 -9.68
C VAL A 17 0.98 6.72 -10.56
N GLY A 18 0.81 6.44 -11.85
CA GLY A 18 0.09 7.27 -12.81
C GLY A 18 -1.40 7.44 -12.48
N GLU A 19 -2.02 6.47 -11.80
CA GLU A 19 -3.38 6.61 -11.24
C GLU A 19 -3.48 7.73 -10.20
N THR A 20 -2.40 7.97 -9.45
CA THR A 20 -2.40 8.91 -8.31
C THR A 20 -1.81 10.26 -8.69
N VAL A 21 -0.75 10.24 -9.50
CA VAL A 21 0.06 11.41 -9.83
C VAL A 21 0.07 11.59 -11.34
N PRO A 22 -0.22 12.79 -11.86
CA PRO A 22 -0.07 13.06 -13.28
C PRO A 22 1.42 12.99 -13.64
N LEU A 23 1.79 11.95 -14.39
CA LEU A 23 3.15 11.71 -14.85
C LEU A 23 3.33 12.19 -16.29
N SER A 24 4.45 12.85 -16.55
CA SER A 24 4.91 13.22 -17.89
C SER A 24 6.12 12.39 -18.28
N SER A 25 6.17 11.88 -19.51
CA SER A 25 7.33 11.13 -20.00
C SER A 25 8.58 12.02 -20.03
N ALA A 26 9.67 11.52 -19.46
CA ALA A 26 10.97 12.17 -19.44
C ALA A 26 12.00 11.46 -20.34
N GLY A 27 11.54 10.53 -21.18
CA GLY A 27 12.38 9.71 -22.07
C GLY A 27 13.04 8.52 -21.36
N ALA A 28 13.50 7.55 -22.17
CA ALA A 28 14.22 6.35 -21.69
C ALA A 28 13.48 5.57 -20.59
N GLY A 29 12.17 5.33 -20.76
CA GLY A 29 11.36 4.57 -19.79
C GLY A 29 11.12 5.28 -18.45
N ARG A 30 11.52 6.55 -18.32
CA ARG A 30 11.34 7.35 -17.10
C ARG A 30 10.21 8.35 -17.23
N TYR A 31 9.54 8.58 -16.11
CA TYR A 31 8.41 9.48 -15.97
C TYR A 31 8.67 10.45 -14.83
N LYS A 32 8.21 11.69 -14.97
CA LYS A 32 8.37 12.75 -13.96
C LYS A 32 7.02 13.33 -13.56
N GLY A 33 6.89 13.69 -12.30
CA GLY A 33 5.68 14.30 -11.75
C GLY A 33 5.98 15.15 -10.52
N LEU A 34 4.92 15.73 -9.96
CA LEU A 34 4.97 16.35 -8.63
C LEU A 34 4.94 15.27 -7.55
N CYS A 35 5.74 15.42 -6.51
CA CYS A 35 5.72 14.48 -5.41
C CYS A 35 4.37 14.50 -4.67
N PRO A 36 3.74 13.34 -4.41
CA PRO A 36 2.52 13.27 -3.59
C PRO A 36 2.83 13.38 -2.08
N PHE A 37 4.08 13.17 -1.67
CA PHE A 37 4.47 13.05 -0.25
C PHE A 37 4.96 14.36 0.37
N HIS A 38 5.30 15.35 -0.44
CA HIS A 38 5.67 16.69 0.06
C HIS A 38 5.22 17.76 -0.93
N LYS A 39 4.94 18.95 -0.42
CA LYS A 39 4.44 20.05 -1.23
C LYS A 39 5.59 20.76 -1.95
N GLU A 40 5.73 20.51 -3.24
CA GLU A 40 6.69 21.19 -4.12
C GLU A 40 6.03 21.86 -5.32
N LYS A 41 6.72 22.83 -5.91
CA LYS A 41 6.28 23.52 -7.15
C LYS A 41 6.95 22.96 -8.40
N THR A 42 8.10 22.31 -8.25
CA THR A 42 8.89 21.73 -9.33
C THR A 42 8.74 20.21 -9.32
N PRO A 43 8.62 19.55 -10.48
CA PRO A 43 8.49 18.10 -10.53
C PRO A 43 9.82 17.42 -10.17
N SER A 44 9.95 16.94 -8.93
CA SER A 44 11.15 16.23 -8.45
C SER A 44 10.93 14.73 -8.28
N PHE A 45 9.72 14.25 -8.53
CA PHE A 45 9.35 12.85 -8.42
C PHE A 45 9.59 12.13 -9.75
N VAL A 46 10.37 11.06 -9.73
CA VAL A 46 10.77 10.29 -10.91
C VAL A 46 10.40 8.82 -10.73
N VAL A 47 9.79 8.23 -11.75
CA VAL A 47 9.46 6.80 -11.83
C VAL A 47 10.21 6.20 -13.00
N ASP A 48 10.90 5.09 -12.76
CA ASP A 48 11.63 4.33 -13.78
C ASP A 48 10.88 3.01 -14.02
N GLY A 49 10.23 2.92 -15.19
CA GLY A 49 9.42 1.75 -15.57
C GLY A 49 10.25 0.54 -15.96
N GLU A 50 11.53 0.68 -16.30
CA GLU A 50 12.40 -0.46 -16.56
C GLU A 50 12.90 -1.07 -15.26
N LYS A 51 13.28 -0.21 -14.31
CA LYS A 51 13.78 -0.65 -13.00
C LYS A 51 12.67 -0.97 -12.01
N GLN A 52 11.42 -0.62 -12.31
CA GLN A 52 10.29 -0.75 -11.40
C GLN A 52 10.52 -0.04 -10.05
N LEU A 53 11.11 1.17 -10.12
CA LEU A 53 11.49 1.97 -8.94
C LEU A 53 10.99 3.40 -9.08
N TRP A 54 10.74 4.05 -7.95
CA TRP A 54 10.48 5.48 -7.88
C TRP A 54 11.44 6.16 -6.91
N HIS A 55 11.72 7.43 -7.18
CA HIS A 55 12.51 8.26 -6.29
C HIS A 55 12.08 9.72 -6.41
N CYS A 56 11.95 10.39 -5.28
CA CYS A 56 11.74 11.81 -5.21
C CYS A 56 13.02 12.51 -4.78
N PHE A 57 13.59 13.32 -5.66
CA PHE A 57 14.81 14.09 -5.37
C PHE A 57 14.57 15.27 -4.41
N GLY A 58 13.31 15.65 -4.16
CA GLY A 58 12.96 16.76 -3.27
C GLY A 58 12.90 16.37 -1.79
N CYS A 59 12.42 15.16 -1.48
CA CYS A 59 12.29 14.65 -0.11
C CYS A 59 13.12 13.39 0.17
N SER A 60 13.91 12.94 -0.81
CA SER A 60 14.78 11.76 -0.76
C SER A 60 14.07 10.43 -0.50
N ARG A 61 12.73 10.39 -0.58
CA ARG A 61 11.97 9.14 -0.51
C ARG A 61 12.08 8.40 -1.83
N GLY A 62 12.10 7.08 -1.76
CA GLY A 62 12.11 6.22 -2.92
C GLY A 62 11.98 4.76 -2.53
N GLY A 63 11.72 3.92 -3.50
CA GLY A 63 11.55 2.49 -3.28
C GLY A 63 10.89 1.82 -4.47
N ASP A 64 10.28 0.67 -4.19
CA ASP A 64 9.53 -0.10 -5.16
C ASP A 64 8.02 0.18 -5.09
N LEU A 65 7.26 -0.58 -5.87
CA LEU A 65 5.79 -0.53 -5.91
C LEU A 65 5.16 -0.64 -4.53
N PHE A 66 5.67 -1.53 -3.68
CA PHE A 66 5.16 -1.75 -2.33
C PHE A 66 5.43 -0.53 -1.46
N SER A 67 6.66 -0.01 -1.52
CA SER A 67 7.07 1.17 -0.78
C SER A 67 6.20 2.39 -1.11
N PHE A 68 5.83 2.56 -2.39
CA PHE A 68 4.94 3.65 -2.81
C PHE A 68 3.56 3.55 -2.14
N LEU A 69 2.94 2.37 -2.16
CA LEU A 69 1.61 2.17 -1.60
C LEU A 69 1.60 2.24 -0.07
N MET A 70 2.63 1.70 0.59
CA MET A 70 2.78 1.83 2.04
C MET A 70 2.87 3.31 2.44
N GLU A 71 3.67 4.11 1.75
CA GLU A 71 3.82 5.55 2.02
C GLU A 71 2.56 6.36 1.68
N ARG A 72 1.84 5.97 0.61
CA ARG A 72 0.64 6.67 0.15
C ARG A 72 -0.56 6.42 1.05
N ASP A 73 -0.82 5.15 1.34
CA ASP A 73 -2.04 4.72 2.04
C ASP A 73 -1.81 4.49 3.54
N GLY A 74 -0.55 4.55 4.01
CA GLY A 74 -0.20 4.25 5.39
C GLY A 74 -0.48 2.80 5.78
N LEU A 75 -0.47 1.90 4.80
CA LEU A 75 -0.80 0.49 4.96
C LEU A 75 0.44 -0.32 5.34
N ASP A 76 0.22 -1.40 6.10
CA ASP A 76 1.25 -2.38 6.40
C ASP A 76 1.58 -3.23 5.16
N PHE A 77 2.78 -3.82 5.13
CA PHE A 77 3.25 -4.62 3.99
C PHE A 77 2.24 -5.72 3.60
N TYR A 78 1.62 -6.40 4.56
CA TYR A 78 0.65 -7.46 4.27
C TYR A 78 -0.62 -6.93 3.60
N GLN A 79 -1.10 -5.76 4.03
CA GLN A 79 -2.28 -5.12 3.44
C GLN A 79 -2.01 -4.66 2.01
N VAL A 80 -0.82 -4.11 1.75
CA VAL A 80 -0.37 -3.74 0.41
C VAL A 80 -0.21 -4.97 -0.47
N LEU A 81 0.37 -6.06 0.05
CA LEU A 81 0.49 -7.32 -0.67
C LEU A 81 -0.87 -7.87 -1.09
N GLN A 82 -1.86 -7.87 -0.19
CA GLN A 82 -3.21 -8.29 -0.51
C GLN A 82 -3.84 -7.40 -1.59
N THR A 83 -3.73 -6.08 -1.44
CA THR A 83 -4.28 -5.10 -2.42
C THR A 83 -3.65 -5.29 -3.80
N LEU A 84 -2.34 -5.51 -3.86
CA LEU A 84 -1.63 -5.75 -5.12
C LEU A 84 -1.93 -7.13 -5.71
N ALA A 85 -2.10 -8.16 -4.88
CA ALA A 85 -2.49 -9.50 -5.32
C ALA A 85 -3.88 -9.52 -5.96
N GLU A 86 -4.85 -8.83 -5.35
CA GLU A 86 -6.18 -8.63 -5.89
C GLU A 86 -6.15 -7.91 -7.25
N ARG A 87 -5.33 -6.86 -7.37
CA ARG A 87 -5.12 -6.15 -8.65
C ARG A 87 -4.42 -7.00 -9.71
N ALA A 88 -3.44 -7.82 -9.31
CA ALA A 88 -2.68 -8.69 -10.20
C ALA A 88 -3.41 -9.99 -10.57
N GLY A 89 -4.55 -10.29 -9.92
CA GLY A 89 -5.24 -11.58 -10.05
C GLY A 89 -4.38 -12.76 -9.60
N VAL A 90 -3.55 -12.57 -8.57
CA VAL A 90 -2.69 -13.61 -8.00
C VAL A 90 -3.34 -14.09 -6.70
N GLU A 91 -3.60 -15.39 -6.60
CA GLU A 91 -4.07 -15.99 -5.35
C GLU A 91 -2.89 -16.14 -4.40
N LEU A 92 -2.94 -15.45 -3.26
CA LEU A 92 -1.97 -15.62 -2.18
C LEU A 92 -2.28 -16.95 -1.45
N SER A 93 -1.40 -17.93 -1.61
CA SER A 93 -1.32 -19.19 -0.83
C SER A 93 -0.81 -18.92 0.59
N GLY A 94 -1.43 -17.98 1.30
CA GLY A 94 -0.91 -17.45 2.55
C GLY A 94 -1.98 -16.75 3.37
N ARG A 95 -2.83 -17.57 4.00
CA ARG A 95 -3.84 -17.23 5.00
C ARG A 95 -5.00 -16.38 4.47
N SER A 96 -6.02 -17.08 4.00
CA SER A 96 -7.39 -16.64 4.22
C SER A 96 -7.57 -16.29 5.70
N GLY A 97 -7.68 -15.00 6.02
CA GLY A 97 -8.09 -14.58 7.37
C GLY A 97 -7.48 -13.29 7.86
N SER A 98 -8.12 -12.16 7.52
CA SER A 98 -8.33 -11.08 8.49
C SER A 98 -9.47 -10.09 8.17
N ALA A 99 -10.39 -10.39 7.24
CA ALA A 99 -11.69 -9.68 7.21
C ALA A 99 -12.69 -10.27 8.22
N ALA A 100 -12.44 -11.49 8.74
CA ALA A 100 -13.29 -12.16 9.72
C ALA A 100 -12.82 -12.00 11.18
N SER A 101 -11.50 -11.94 11.43
CA SER A 101 -10.92 -11.87 12.80
C SER A 101 -11.31 -10.61 13.58
N GLY A 102 -11.59 -9.49 12.89
CA GLY A 102 -12.02 -8.26 13.55
C GLY A 102 -13.42 -8.34 14.17
N ALA A 103 -14.28 -9.25 13.72
CA ALA A 103 -15.64 -9.40 14.25
C ALA A 103 -15.65 -10.26 15.52
N GLU A 104 -14.95 -11.40 15.49
CA GLU A 104 -14.81 -12.32 16.62
C GLU A 104 -13.98 -11.72 17.77
N ASP A 105 -12.89 -11.01 17.47
CA ASP A 105 -12.12 -10.27 18.50
C ASP A 105 -12.94 -9.14 19.12
N LYS A 106 -13.74 -8.38 18.34
CA LYS A 106 -14.63 -7.35 18.86
C LYS A 106 -15.74 -7.91 19.75
N VAL A 107 -16.27 -9.09 19.43
CA VAL A 107 -17.28 -9.78 20.25
C VAL A 107 -16.67 -10.28 21.56
N PHE A 108 -15.45 -10.81 21.53
CA PHE A 108 -14.73 -11.23 22.73
C PHE A 108 -14.36 -10.05 23.64
N LEU A 109 -13.81 -8.97 23.06
CA LEU A 109 -13.53 -7.71 23.76
C LEU A 109 -14.80 -7.11 24.40
N ARG A 110 -15.93 -7.10 23.67
CA ARG A 110 -17.22 -6.63 24.21
C ARG A 110 -17.70 -7.45 25.40
N LYS A 111 -17.51 -8.77 25.41
CA LYS A 111 -17.90 -9.63 26.54
C LYS A 111 -17.09 -9.32 27.79
N ILE A 112 -15.78 -9.10 27.67
CA ILE A 112 -14.92 -8.74 28.81
C ILE A 112 -15.32 -7.36 29.36
N THR A 113 -15.54 -6.38 28.47
CA THR A 113 -15.93 -5.02 28.91
C THR A 113 -17.35 -4.96 29.48
N ALA A 114 -18.26 -5.84 29.03
CA ALA A 114 -19.63 -5.91 29.54
C ALA A 114 -19.67 -6.31 31.02
N ALA A 115 -18.88 -7.31 31.42
CA ALA A 115 -18.81 -7.73 32.83
C ALA A 115 -18.33 -6.60 33.77
N ALA A 116 -17.43 -5.73 33.28
CA ALA A 116 -17.04 -4.54 34.02
C ALA A 116 -18.16 -3.49 34.06
N ALA A 117 -18.90 -3.30 32.97
CA ALA A 117 -20.02 -2.36 32.92
C ALA A 117 -21.16 -2.74 33.87
N ASP A 118 -21.50 -4.03 33.98
CA ASP A 118 -22.54 -4.51 34.91
C ASP A 118 -22.15 -4.24 36.37
N PHE A 119 -20.88 -4.48 36.74
CA PHE A 119 -20.38 -4.19 38.09
C PHE A 119 -20.52 -2.70 38.48
N TYR A 120 -20.30 -1.78 37.54
CA TYR A 120 -20.46 -0.34 37.78
C TYR A 120 -21.92 0.14 37.69
N ALA A 121 -22.84 -0.65 37.13
CA ALA A 121 -24.25 -0.30 37.00
C ALA A 121 -25.10 -0.67 38.23
N GLU A 122 -24.62 -1.59 39.07
CA GLU A 122 -25.29 -2.04 40.30
C GLU A 122 -24.87 -1.29 41.58
N THR A 123 -24.12 -0.18 41.46
CA THR A 123 -23.76 0.73 42.57
C THR A 123 -24.43 2.09 42.41
#